data_AF-A0A957ED82-F1
#
_entry.id   AF-A0A957ED82-F1
#
_cell.length_a   1.000
_cell.length_b   1.000
_cell.length_c   1.000
_cell.angle_alpha   90.00
_cell.angle_beta   90.00
_cell.angle_gamma   90.00
#
_symmetry.space_group_name_H-M   'P 1'
#
loop_
_entity.id
_entity.type
_entity.pdbx_description
1 polymer ?
#
loop_
_entity_poly.entity_id
_entity_poly.type
_entity_poly.pdbx_seq_one_letter_code
_entity_poly.pdbx_strand_id
1 'polypeptide(L)'
;RYKTFTRKFLPLTRGVEERWVAVDALASRTGWPPVELYQVGNIYFVQDGNHRVSVARQLGMNAIEAHVRAYPVDLEVDPSENLDQIFIQLGEQNFLAMTGLAERVPDHNIQFTSPGRYTELLAQIRNLQQVLSQIDDEPMAWETAVDAWYEMIYLPTVQIIHDSTLLADFPGRTEADLFAWLSQHRERLEERYGACHNLADLAQFLADEYREPALPRLTRQVRRLLGVAGEPPDLPSLEEVDDSDPTAEDDGAAVPEN
;
A
#
# COMPACT_ATOMS: atom_id res chain seq x y z
N ARG A 1 14.24 0.37 0.93
CA ARG A 1 15.57 -0.32 1.05
C ARG A 1 15.64 -1.79 0.52
N TYR A 2 14.70 -2.27 -0.32
CA TYR A 2 14.43 -3.69 -0.63
C TYR A 2 15.05 -4.28 -1.92
N LYS A 3 16.18 -3.77 -2.44
CA LYS A 3 16.74 -4.21 -3.75
C LYS A 3 18.22 -4.62 -3.71
N THR A 4 18.67 -5.22 -2.60
CA THR A 4 20.07 -5.60 -2.44
C THR A 4 20.35 -7.07 -2.75
N PHE A 5 19.31 -7.90 -2.90
CA PHE A 5 19.43 -9.34 -3.13
C PHE A 5 18.55 -9.83 -4.29
N THR A 6 19.06 -10.79 -5.05
CA THR A 6 18.26 -11.58 -6.00
C THR A 6 17.36 -12.56 -5.25
N ARG A 7 16.36 -13.14 -5.94
CA ARG A 7 15.54 -14.24 -5.42
C ARG A 7 16.31 -15.48 -4.98
N LYS A 8 17.54 -15.67 -5.49
CA LYS A 8 18.43 -16.75 -5.04
C LYS A 8 19.26 -16.34 -3.81
N PHE A 9 18.89 -15.22 -3.17
CA PHE A 9 19.61 -14.58 -2.07
C PHE A 9 21.03 -14.19 -2.43
N LEU A 10 21.35 -14.00 -3.72
CA LEU A 10 22.66 -13.50 -4.14
C LEU A 10 22.70 -11.97 -4.05
N PRO A 11 23.74 -11.38 -3.44
CA PRO A 11 23.87 -9.93 -3.35
C PRO A 11 23.98 -9.29 -4.74
N LEU A 12 23.25 -8.20 -4.96
CA LEU A 12 23.23 -7.42 -6.21
C LEU A 12 24.37 -6.39 -6.28
N THR A 13 25.06 -6.14 -5.16
CA THR A 13 26.12 -5.11 -5.05
C THR A 13 27.35 -5.67 -4.36
N ARG A 14 28.54 -5.42 -4.93
CA ARG A 14 29.84 -5.94 -4.42
C ARG A 14 30.20 -5.48 -3.00
N GLY A 15 29.70 -4.34 -2.53
CA GLY A 15 29.98 -3.83 -1.17
C GLY A 15 29.32 -4.60 -0.02
N VAL A 16 28.56 -5.67 -0.33
CA VAL A 16 27.91 -6.52 0.66
C VAL A 16 28.86 -7.61 1.21
N GLU A 17 29.96 -7.90 0.50
CA GLU A 17 30.95 -8.92 0.87
C GLU A 17 31.74 -8.60 2.16
N GLU A 18 31.99 -7.32 2.48
CA GLU A 18 32.70 -6.97 3.72
C GLU A 18 31.82 -7.16 4.97
N ARG A 19 30.50 -6.98 4.84
CA ARG A 19 29.51 -7.32 5.88
C ARG A 19 29.31 -8.83 6.00
N TRP A 20 29.49 -9.57 4.91
CA TRP A 20 29.39 -11.04 4.90
C TRP A 20 30.41 -11.69 5.84
N VAL A 21 31.67 -11.24 5.81
CA VAL A 21 32.74 -11.80 6.66
C VAL A 21 32.48 -11.55 8.15
N ALA A 22 31.87 -10.41 8.50
CA ALA A 22 31.55 -10.08 9.89
C ALA A 22 30.38 -10.90 10.46
N VAL A 23 29.36 -11.21 9.65
CA VAL A 23 28.21 -12.06 10.06
C VAL A 23 28.62 -13.54 10.15
N ASP A 24 29.48 -14.01 9.24
CA ASP A 24 30.04 -15.37 9.24
C ASP A 24 30.94 -15.64 10.47
N ALA A 25 31.71 -14.64 10.90
CA ALA A 25 32.54 -14.75 12.11
C ALA A 25 31.70 -14.83 13.42
N LEU A 26 30.53 -14.16 13.46
CA LEU A 26 29.63 -14.18 14.62
C LEU A 26 28.77 -15.46 14.66
N ALA A 27 28.37 -15.94 13.48
CA ALA A 27 27.62 -17.19 13.26
C ALA A 27 28.19 -18.39 14.02
N SER A 28 29.50 -18.54 13.91
CA SER A 28 30.24 -19.73 14.34
C SER A 28 30.37 -19.85 15.86
N ARG A 29 29.96 -18.84 16.63
CA ARG A 29 30.16 -18.77 18.09
C ARG A 29 28.88 -18.80 18.93
N THR A 30 27.77 -18.27 18.43
CA THR A 30 26.54 -18.04 19.22
C THR A 30 25.25 -18.51 18.55
N GLY A 31 25.32 -19.02 17.31
CA GLY A 31 24.13 -19.22 16.48
C GLY A 31 23.62 -17.92 15.86
N TRP A 32 22.60 -18.01 15.00
CA TRP A 32 21.98 -16.86 14.36
C TRP A 32 20.69 -16.47 15.09
N PRO A 33 20.37 -15.17 15.20
CA PRO A 33 19.01 -14.80 15.53
C PRO A 33 18.05 -15.39 14.48
N PRO A 34 16.80 -15.72 14.84
CA PRO A 34 15.78 -16.15 13.88
C PRO A 34 15.55 -15.09 12.80
N VAL A 35 15.27 -15.54 11.57
CA VAL A 35 14.84 -14.64 10.47
C VAL A 35 13.36 -14.30 10.60
N GLU A 36 12.92 -13.20 10.01
CA GLU A 36 11.49 -12.83 10.02
C GLU A 36 10.89 -13.14 8.66
N LEU A 37 9.80 -13.93 8.66
CA LEU A 37 9.13 -14.39 7.45
C LEU A 37 7.65 -14.02 7.47
N TYR A 38 7.14 -13.66 6.30
CA TYR A 38 5.71 -13.73 5.99
C TYR A 38 5.39 -15.06 5.32
N GLN A 39 4.36 -15.75 5.81
CA GLN A 39 3.79 -16.89 5.12
C GLN A 39 2.47 -16.46 4.47
N VAL A 40 2.37 -16.61 3.15
CA VAL A 40 1.14 -16.38 2.38
C VAL A 40 0.81 -17.67 1.66
N GLY A 41 -0.28 -18.33 2.06
CA GLY A 41 -0.60 -19.69 1.59
C GLY A 41 0.53 -20.68 1.93
N ASN A 42 1.13 -21.28 0.91
CA ASN A 42 2.24 -22.24 1.02
C ASN A 42 3.64 -21.64 0.74
N ILE A 43 3.74 -20.31 0.54
CA ILE A 43 5.00 -19.63 0.23
C ILE A 43 5.49 -18.81 1.41
N TYR A 44 6.81 -18.79 1.60
CA TYR A 44 7.49 -17.99 2.60
C TYR A 44 8.29 -16.86 1.94
N PHE A 45 8.16 -15.66 2.50
CA PHE A 45 8.87 -14.47 2.07
C PHE A 45 9.68 -13.88 3.20
N VAL A 46 10.92 -13.49 2.92
CA VAL A 46 11.83 -12.96 3.92
C VAL A 46 11.58 -11.47 4.13
N GLN A 47 11.02 -11.12 5.28
CA GLN A 47 10.87 -9.74 5.74
C GLN A 47 12.23 -9.20 6.20
N ASP A 48 12.91 -9.94 7.09
CA ASP A 48 14.26 -9.62 7.55
C ASP A 48 15.15 -10.87 7.60
N GLY A 49 16.45 -10.68 7.31
CA GLY A 49 17.43 -11.75 7.35
C GLY A 49 17.82 -12.35 6.00
N ASN A 50 17.58 -11.65 4.88
CA ASN A 50 18.00 -12.07 3.54
C ASN A 50 19.47 -12.51 3.47
N HIS A 51 20.36 -11.79 4.17
CA HIS A 51 21.78 -12.16 4.29
C HIS A 51 21.98 -13.52 4.97
N ARG A 52 21.30 -13.77 6.11
CA ARG A 52 21.40 -15.02 6.87
C ARG A 52 20.91 -16.20 6.03
N VAL A 53 19.82 -16.01 5.28
CA VAL A 53 19.31 -17.02 4.35
C VAL A 53 20.32 -17.32 3.24
N SER A 54 20.97 -16.30 2.67
CA SER A 54 22.05 -16.50 1.69
C SER A 54 23.19 -17.36 2.26
N VAL A 55 23.66 -17.03 3.46
CA VAL A 55 24.76 -17.75 4.11
C VAL A 55 24.34 -19.19 4.44
N ALA A 56 23.13 -19.41 4.95
CA ALA A 56 22.60 -20.77 5.19
C ALA A 56 22.63 -21.62 3.93
N ARG A 57 22.19 -21.06 2.80
CA ARG A 57 22.19 -21.77 1.51
C ARG A 57 23.60 -22.11 1.04
N GLN A 58 24.56 -21.21 1.24
CA GLN A 58 25.95 -21.46 0.85
C GLN A 58 26.65 -22.48 1.76
N LEU A 59 26.30 -22.52 3.05
CA LEU A 59 26.73 -23.53 3.99
C LEU A 59 26.01 -24.89 3.80
N GLY A 60 25.08 -24.98 2.84
CA GLY A 60 24.33 -26.21 2.56
C GLY A 60 23.33 -26.58 3.66
N MET A 61 22.91 -25.62 4.48
CA MET A 61 21.90 -25.84 5.52
C MET A 61 20.52 -26.04 4.88
N ASN A 62 19.80 -27.07 5.33
CA ASN A 62 18.46 -27.39 4.84
C ASN A 62 17.33 -26.61 5.57
N ALA A 63 17.64 -26.01 6.73
CA ALA A 63 16.69 -25.28 7.55
C ALA A 63 17.37 -24.11 8.27
N ILE A 64 16.58 -23.09 8.61
CA ILE A 64 16.98 -21.92 9.40
C ILE A 64 15.84 -21.56 10.36
N GLU A 65 16.16 -21.12 11.57
CA GLU A 65 15.15 -20.67 12.54
C GLU A 65 14.49 -19.37 12.07
N ALA A 66 13.17 -19.28 12.23
CA ALA A 66 12.39 -18.14 11.77
C ALA A 66 11.19 -17.83 12.67
N HIS A 67 10.86 -16.54 12.79
CA HIS A 67 9.56 -16.07 13.26
C HIS A 67 8.65 -15.87 12.05
N VAL A 68 7.51 -16.58 12.02
CA VAL A 68 6.59 -16.58 10.88
C VAL A 68 5.31 -15.85 11.23
N ARG A 69 4.97 -14.81 10.47
CA ARG A 69 3.64 -14.20 10.47
C ARG A 69 2.83 -14.80 9.32
N ALA A 70 1.84 -15.61 9.66
CA ALA A 70 1.04 -16.35 8.68
C ALA A 70 -0.25 -15.61 8.31
N TYR A 71 -0.48 -15.51 7.01
CA TYR A 71 -1.72 -15.05 6.39
C TYR A 71 -2.35 -16.28 5.70
N PRO A 72 -3.32 -16.94 6.36
CA PRO A 72 -4.00 -18.09 5.78
C PRO A 72 -4.88 -17.58 4.64
N VAL A 73 -4.45 -17.89 3.42
CA VAL A 73 -5.16 -17.53 2.20
C VAL A 73 -5.24 -18.79 1.34
N ASP A 74 -6.44 -19.13 0.88
CA ASP A 74 -6.66 -20.24 -0.05
C ASP A 74 -6.33 -19.77 -1.48
N LEU A 75 -5.03 -19.56 -1.75
CA LEU A 75 -4.54 -19.21 -3.07
C LEU A 75 -3.41 -20.12 -3.52
N GLU A 76 -3.52 -20.59 -4.77
CA GLU A 76 -2.38 -21.13 -5.51
C GLU A 76 -1.50 -19.97 -5.94
N VAL A 77 -0.53 -19.64 -5.09
CA VAL A 77 0.46 -18.61 -5.41
C VAL A 77 1.62 -19.26 -6.15
N ASP A 78 2.08 -18.66 -7.25
CA ASP A 78 3.31 -19.10 -7.91
C ASP A 78 4.54 -18.58 -7.14
N PRO A 79 5.46 -19.47 -6.68
CA PRO A 79 6.74 -19.07 -6.08
C PRO A 79 7.63 -18.17 -6.96
N SER A 80 7.32 -18.09 -8.25
CA SER A 80 7.98 -17.23 -9.24
C SER A 80 7.39 -15.81 -9.32
N GLU A 81 6.39 -15.46 -8.52
CA GLU A 81 5.81 -14.11 -8.45
C GLU A 81 6.43 -13.22 -7.37
N ASN A 82 6.44 -11.90 -7.61
CA ASN A 82 6.98 -10.94 -6.64
C ASN A 82 5.93 -10.74 -5.54
N LEU A 83 6.37 -10.51 -4.29
CA LEU A 83 5.50 -10.16 -3.16
C LEU A 83 4.46 -9.11 -3.52
N ASP A 84 4.88 -8.04 -4.20
CA ASP A 84 3.99 -6.96 -4.61
C ASP A 84 2.86 -7.47 -5.52
N GLN A 85 3.19 -8.35 -6.47
CA GLN A 85 2.21 -8.94 -7.39
C GLN A 85 1.21 -9.81 -6.64
N ILE A 86 1.69 -10.59 -5.67
CA ILE A 86 0.88 -11.49 -4.86
C ILE A 86 -0.08 -10.67 -3.99
N PHE A 87 0.40 -9.59 -3.37
CA PHE A 87 -0.45 -8.69 -2.58
C PHE A 87 -1.47 -7.94 -3.44
N ILE A 88 -1.13 -7.58 -4.69
CA ILE A 88 -2.09 -6.99 -5.64
C ILE A 88 -3.18 -8.00 -5.96
N GLN A 89 -2.83 -9.22 -6.36
CA GLN A 89 -3.79 -10.27 -6.70
C GLN A 89 -4.68 -10.64 -5.50
N LEU A 90 -4.09 -10.80 -4.31
CA LEU A 90 -4.84 -11.08 -3.09
C LEU A 90 -5.78 -9.93 -2.73
N GLY A 91 -5.29 -8.69 -2.82
CA GLY A 91 -6.09 -7.50 -2.58
C GLY A 91 -7.27 -7.42 -3.54
N GLU A 92 -7.06 -7.70 -4.81
CA GLU A 92 -8.09 -7.72 -5.85
C GLU A 92 -9.16 -8.75 -5.56
N GLN A 93 -8.77 -10.00 -5.34
CA GLN A 93 -9.72 -11.07 -5.07
C GLN A 93 -10.53 -10.81 -3.81
N ASN A 94 -9.89 -10.35 -2.74
CA ASN A 94 -10.58 -9.99 -1.52
C ASN A 94 -11.55 -8.82 -1.75
N PHE A 95 -11.14 -7.79 -2.49
CA PHE A 95 -12.02 -6.68 -2.84
C PHE A 95 -13.24 -7.13 -3.66
N LEU A 96 -13.04 -7.94 -4.70
CA LEU A 96 -14.14 -8.43 -5.53
C LEU A 96 -15.08 -9.35 -4.76
N ALA A 97 -14.55 -10.23 -3.90
CA ALA A 97 -15.36 -11.09 -3.04
C ALA A 97 -16.16 -10.30 -2.01
N MET A 98 -15.56 -9.28 -1.38
CA MET A 98 -16.24 -8.46 -0.37
C MET A 98 -17.27 -7.51 -0.97
N THR A 99 -17.05 -7.01 -2.18
CA THR A 99 -17.95 -6.02 -2.83
C THR A 99 -19.01 -6.66 -3.70
N GLY A 100 -18.78 -7.89 -4.20
CA GLY A 100 -19.59 -8.52 -5.24
C GLY A 100 -19.58 -7.75 -6.57
N LEU A 101 -18.64 -6.82 -6.75
CA LEU A 101 -18.64 -5.91 -7.90
C LEU A 101 -18.47 -6.64 -9.23
N ALA A 102 -17.64 -7.71 -9.26
CA ALA A 102 -17.41 -8.49 -10.49
C ALA A 102 -18.68 -9.11 -11.08
N GLU A 103 -19.66 -9.45 -10.24
CA GLU A 103 -20.93 -10.02 -10.70
C GLU A 103 -21.86 -8.95 -11.28
N ARG A 104 -21.84 -7.75 -10.71
CA ARG A 104 -22.73 -6.64 -11.11
C ARG A 104 -22.15 -5.81 -12.25
N VAL A 105 -20.82 -5.63 -12.27
CA VAL A 105 -20.07 -4.87 -13.27
C VAL A 105 -18.86 -5.68 -13.75
N PRO A 106 -19.03 -6.61 -14.71
CA PRO A 106 -17.94 -7.46 -15.19
C PRO A 106 -16.77 -6.67 -15.82
N ASP A 107 -17.07 -5.53 -16.45
CA ASP A 107 -16.09 -4.68 -17.13
C ASP A 107 -15.54 -3.55 -16.24
N HIS A 108 -15.51 -3.74 -14.91
CA HIS A 108 -15.14 -2.68 -13.96
C HIS A 108 -13.72 -2.11 -14.17
N ASN A 109 -12.82 -2.88 -14.80
CA ASN A 109 -11.43 -2.53 -15.15
C ASN A 109 -10.59 -1.90 -14.02
N ILE A 110 -10.90 -2.24 -12.76
CA ILE A 110 -10.14 -1.78 -11.60
C ILE A 110 -8.90 -2.67 -11.51
N GLN A 111 -7.76 -2.15 -11.97
CA GLN A 111 -6.48 -2.86 -11.92
C GLN A 111 -5.42 -1.96 -11.31
N PHE A 112 -4.76 -2.41 -10.24
CA PHE A 112 -3.68 -1.65 -9.61
C PHE A 112 -2.32 -2.25 -9.92
N THR A 113 -1.30 -1.39 -9.95
CA THR A 113 0.11 -1.80 -10.12
C THR A 113 0.92 -1.68 -8.83
N SER A 114 0.27 -1.29 -7.72
CA SER A 114 0.85 -1.21 -6.39
C SER A 114 -0.03 -1.94 -5.36
N PRO A 115 0.58 -2.62 -4.37
CA PRO A 115 -0.16 -3.30 -3.31
C PRO A 115 -0.90 -2.31 -2.40
N GLY A 116 -1.91 -2.81 -1.67
CA GLY A 116 -2.65 -2.07 -0.64
C GLY A 116 -3.83 -1.20 -1.13
N ARG A 117 -3.88 -0.86 -2.43
CA ARG A 117 -4.90 0.05 -2.98
C ARG A 117 -6.34 -0.45 -2.86
N TYR A 118 -6.55 -1.75 -3.01
CA TYR A 118 -7.88 -2.36 -2.84
C TYR A 118 -8.43 -2.19 -1.41
N THR A 119 -7.57 -2.20 -0.39
CA THR A 119 -7.98 -1.94 1.00
C THR A 119 -8.44 -0.50 1.18
N GLU A 120 -7.76 0.45 0.53
CA GLU A 120 -8.16 1.86 0.54
C GLU A 120 -9.53 2.05 -0.11
N LEU A 121 -9.81 1.36 -1.22
CA LEU A 121 -11.13 1.40 -1.86
C LEU A 121 -12.23 0.89 -0.92
N LEU A 122 -12.02 -0.24 -0.23
CA LEU A 122 -12.99 -0.75 0.76
C LEU A 122 -13.27 0.26 1.88
N ALA A 123 -12.22 0.95 2.36
CA ALA A 123 -12.38 1.99 3.38
C ALA A 123 -13.22 3.17 2.85
N GLN A 124 -12.98 3.60 1.60
CA GLN A 124 -13.78 4.66 0.97
C GLN A 124 -15.26 4.28 0.84
N ILE A 125 -15.56 3.05 0.38
CA ILE A 125 -16.95 2.58 0.23
C ILE A 125 -17.65 2.55 1.59
N ARG A 126 -16.97 2.05 2.65
CA ARG A 126 -17.51 2.05 4.01
C ARG A 126 -17.80 3.45 4.53
N ASN A 127 -16.87 4.37 4.32
CA ASN A 127 -17.06 5.77 4.72
C ASN A 127 -18.25 6.38 3.99
N LEU A 128 -18.40 6.12 2.68
CA LEU A 128 -19.55 6.59 1.91
C LEU A 128 -20.86 6.01 2.44
N GLN A 129 -20.92 4.69 2.68
CA GLN A 129 -22.08 4.02 3.26
C GLN A 129 -22.50 4.68 4.57
N GLN A 130 -21.53 4.93 5.45
CA GLN A 130 -21.78 5.53 6.76
C GLN A 130 -22.32 6.97 6.63
N VAL A 131 -21.73 7.77 5.74
CA VAL A 131 -22.18 9.16 5.50
C VAL A 131 -23.59 9.18 4.94
N LEU A 132 -23.89 8.38 3.91
CA LEU A 132 -25.21 8.37 3.29
C LEU A 132 -26.29 7.82 4.24
N SER A 133 -25.96 6.79 5.03
CA SER A 133 -26.89 6.26 6.05
C SER A 133 -27.26 7.32 7.10
N GLN A 134 -26.33 8.22 7.45
CA GLN A 134 -26.60 9.30 8.40
C GLN A 134 -27.48 10.40 7.81
N ILE A 135 -27.35 10.67 6.50
CA ILE A 135 -28.14 11.70 5.81
C ILE A 135 -29.60 11.26 5.69
N ASP A 136 -29.82 9.99 5.36
CA ASP A 136 -31.16 9.44 5.13
C ASP A 136 -31.84 8.92 6.42
N ASP A 137 -31.12 8.93 7.56
CA ASP A 137 -31.52 8.35 8.86
C ASP A 137 -31.94 6.87 8.78
N GLU A 138 -31.43 6.16 7.77
CA GLU A 138 -31.69 4.74 7.53
C GLU A 138 -30.39 3.99 7.17
N PRO A 139 -30.20 2.75 7.66
CA PRO A 139 -29.02 1.96 7.29
C PRO A 139 -28.99 1.64 5.79
N MET A 140 -27.93 2.09 5.10
CA MET A 140 -27.70 1.75 3.70
C MET A 140 -27.15 0.33 3.56
N ALA A 141 -27.70 -0.45 2.63
CA ALA A 141 -27.16 -1.76 2.28
C ALA A 141 -25.75 -1.64 1.67
N TRP A 142 -24.89 -2.62 1.96
CA TRP A 142 -23.49 -2.59 1.52
C TRP A 142 -23.37 -2.57 -0.01
N GLU A 143 -24.16 -3.38 -0.70
CA GLU A 143 -24.19 -3.47 -2.16
C GLU A 143 -24.58 -2.13 -2.78
N THR A 144 -25.58 -1.44 -2.21
CA THR A 144 -25.98 -0.10 -2.64
C THR A 144 -24.86 0.91 -2.48
N ALA A 145 -24.09 0.83 -1.39
CA ALA A 145 -22.95 1.72 -1.19
C ALA A 145 -21.80 1.44 -2.17
N VAL A 146 -21.54 0.17 -2.50
CA VAL A 146 -20.57 -0.22 -3.53
C VAL A 146 -20.98 0.36 -4.88
N ASP A 147 -22.24 0.21 -5.26
CA ASP A 147 -22.75 0.66 -6.56
C ASP A 147 -22.73 2.20 -6.63
N ALA A 148 -23.18 2.88 -5.56
CA ALA A 148 -23.10 4.34 -5.44
C ALA A 148 -21.66 4.84 -5.53
N TRP A 149 -20.71 4.20 -4.84
CA TRP A 149 -19.29 4.56 -4.92
C TRP A 149 -18.75 4.38 -6.35
N TYR A 150 -19.08 3.26 -7.01
CA TYR A 150 -18.62 2.97 -8.35
C TYR A 150 -19.15 4.00 -9.36
N GLU A 151 -20.46 4.27 -9.33
CA GLU A 151 -21.12 5.16 -10.30
C GLU A 151 -20.88 6.65 -10.04
N MET A 152 -20.83 7.07 -8.77
CA MET A 152 -20.77 8.50 -8.43
C MET A 152 -19.35 9.00 -8.21
N ILE A 153 -18.40 8.12 -7.86
CA ILE A 153 -17.04 8.52 -7.48
C ILE A 153 -16.02 7.93 -8.45
N TYR A 154 -15.98 6.60 -8.57
CA TYR A 154 -14.93 5.92 -9.34
C TYR A 154 -15.05 6.19 -10.84
N LEU A 155 -16.18 5.84 -11.44
CA LEU A 155 -16.38 5.87 -12.89
C LEU A 155 -16.25 7.30 -13.48
N PRO A 156 -16.87 8.36 -12.91
CA PRO A 156 -16.74 9.70 -13.47
C PRO A 156 -15.29 10.21 -13.43
N THR A 157 -14.57 9.89 -12.36
CA THR A 157 -13.17 10.29 -12.19
C THR A 157 -12.26 9.56 -13.18
N VAL A 158 -12.44 8.24 -13.30
CA VAL A 158 -11.64 7.40 -14.21
C VAL A 158 -11.91 7.73 -15.67
N GLN A 159 -13.15 8.04 -16.05
CA GLN A 159 -13.47 8.46 -17.41
C GLN A 159 -12.73 9.74 -17.81
N ILE A 160 -12.67 10.74 -16.91
CA ILE A 160 -11.90 11.96 -17.14
C ILE A 160 -10.40 11.65 -17.29
N ILE A 161 -9.86 10.80 -16.43
CA ILE A 161 -8.46 10.36 -16.53
C ILE A 161 -8.22 9.70 -17.89
N HIS A 162 -9.09 8.79 -18.31
CA HIS A 162 -8.99 8.04 -19.56
C HIS A 162 -9.05 8.95 -20.79
N ASP A 163 -9.99 9.89 -20.82
CA ASP A 163 -10.18 10.82 -21.94
C ASP A 163 -9.12 11.94 -21.99
N SER A 164 -8.29 12.04 -20.95
CA SER A 164 -7.23 13.03 -20.83
C SER A 164 -5.86 12.48 -21.24
N THR A 165 -4.87 13.37 -21.37
CA THR A 165 -3.46 12.99 -21.53
C THR A 165 -2.74 12.75 -20.21
N LEU A 166 -3.44 12.73 -19.07
CA LEU A 166 -2.83 12.65 -17.74
C LEU A 166 -1.97 11.39 -17.58
N LEU A 167 -2.42 10.25 -18.09
CA LEU A 167 -1.66 8.99 -18.01
C LEU A 167 -0.33 9.00 -18.75
N ALA A 168 -0.14 9.89 -19.74
CA ALA A 168 1.11 9.95 -20.51
C ALA A 168 2.34 10.26 -19.63
N ASP A 169 2.11 10.95 -18.51
CA ASP A 169 3.14 11.30 -17.53
C ASP A 169 3.42 10.19 -16.50
N PHE A 170 2.66 9.09 -16.52
CA PHE A 170 2.74 7.96 -15.59
C PHE A 170 2.93 6.62 -16.32
N PRO A 171 4.10 6.41 -16.96
CA PRO A 171 4.33 5.19 -17.72
C PRO A 171 4.25 3.95 -16.80
N GLY A 172 3.42 2.99 -17.20
CA GLY A 172 3.21 1.73 -16.47
C GLY A 172 2.23 1.81 -15.30
N ARG A 173 1.45 2.89 -15.19
CA ARG A 173 0.33 3.01 -14.25
C ARG A 173 -1.00 2.95 -15.00
N THR A 174 -2.04 2.51 -14.30
CA THR A 174 -3.42 2.45 -14.82
C THR A 174 -4.22 3.68 -14.40
N GLU A 175 -5.41 3.84 -14.97
CA GLU A 175 -6.40 4.83 -14.54
C GLU A 175 -6.76 4.66 -13.06
N ALA A 176 -6.89 3.41 -12.60
CA ALA A 176 -7.19 3.11 -11.20
C ALA A 176 -6.05 3.58 -10.27
N ASP A 177 -4.78 3.36 -10.63
CA ASP A 177 -3.64 3.86 -9.85
C ASP A 177 -3.70 5.39 -9.70
N LEU A 178 -4.03 6.10 -10.79
CA LEU A 178 -4.13 7.56 -10.76
C LEU A 178 -5.36 8.02 -9.97
N PHE A 179 -6.49 7.33 -10.05
CA PHE A 179 -7.65 7.55 -9.19
C PHE A 179 -7.27 7.45 -7.70
N ALA A 180 -6.61 6.35 -7.30
CA ALA A 180 -6.19 6.17 -5.91
C ALA A 180 -5.20 7.25 -5.46
N TRP A 181 -4.29 7.65 -6.34
CA TRP A 181 -3.37 8.76 -6.07
C TRP A 181 -4.12 10.08 -5.84
N LEU A 182 -5.10 10.43 -6.69
CA LEU A 182 -5.93 11.63 -6.52
C LEU A 182 -6.71 11.58 -5.21
N SER A 183 -7.33 10.44 -4.91
CA SER A 183 -8.09 10.25 -3.68
C SER A 183 -7.22 10.45 -2.43
N GLN A 184 -5.99 9.94 -2.43
CA GLN A 184 -5.06 10.07 -1.30
C GLN A 184 -4.53 11.50 -1.13
N HIS A 185 -4.40 12.25 -2.22
CA HIS A 185 -3.77 13.58 -2.20
C HIS A 185 -4.78 14.73 -2.30
N ARG A 186 -6.07 14.44 -2.19
CA ARG A 186 -7.17 15.39 -2.37
C ARG A 186 -6.96 16.67 -1.54
N GLU A 187 -6.86 16.54 -0.21
CA GLU A 187 -6.74 17.69 0.70
C GLU A 187 -5.57 18.59 0.34
N ARG A 188 -4.39 17.99 0.11
CA ARG A 188 -3.19 18.74 -0.29
C ARG A 188 -3.32 19.42 -1.64
N LEU A 189 -4.06 18.82 -2.59
CA LEU A 189 -4.29 19.41 -3.90
C LEU A 189 -5.29 20.58 -3.79
N GLU A 190 -6.31 20.45 -2.95
CA GLU A 190 -7.27 21.52 -2.67
C GLU A 190 -6.59 22.75 -2.01
N GLU A 191 -5.66 22.54 -1.09
CA GLU A 191 -4.87 23.63 -0.49
C GLU A 191 -4.05 24.42 -1.52
N ARG A 192 -3.55 23.74 -2.56
CA ARG A 192 -2.63 24.32 -3.53
C ARG A 192 -3.33 24.95 -4.74
N TYR A 193 -4.44 24.36 -5.18
CA TYR A 193 -5.11 24.73 -6.42
C TYR A 193 -6.53 25.28 -6.21
N GLY A 194 -7.05 25.25 -4.98
CA GLY A 194 -8.39 25.71 -4.64
C GLY A 194 -9.39 24.56 -4.48
N ALA A 195 -10.58 24.88 -3.95
CA ALA A 195 -11.57 23.89 -3.57
C ALA A 195 -12.21 23.20 -4.79
N CYS A 196 -11.82 21.94 -5.01
CA CYS A 196 -12.54 21.01 -5.88
C CYS A 196 -13.64 20.33 -5.06
N HIS A 197 -14.86 20.20 -5.60
CA HIS A 197 -15.98 19.72 -4.78
C HIS A 197 -15.98 18.19 -4.68
N ASN A 198 -15.44 17.52 -5.69
CA ASN A 198 -15.26 16.07 -5.76
C ASN A 198 -13.99 15.67 -6.55
N LEU A 199 -13.70 14.37 -6.62
CA LEU A 199 -12.51 13.84 -7.32
C LEU A 199 -12.58 14.00 -8.84
N ALA A 200 -13.77 13.97 -9.44
CA ALA A 200 -13.95 14.20 -10.87
C ALA A 200 -13.61 15.65 -11.25
N ASP A 201 -14.04 16.63 -10.45
CA ASP A 201 -13.68 18.04 -10.65
C ASP A 201 -12.16 18.24 -10.58
N LEU A 202 -11.50 17.56 -9.63
CA LEU A 202 -10.05 17.61 -9.48
C LEU A 202 -9.33 16.97 -10.67
N ALA A 203 -9.83 15.81 -11.15
CA ALA A 203 -9.31 15.18 -12.36
C ALA A 203 -9.48 16.08 -13.58
N GLN A 204 -10.63 16.75 -13.72
CA GLN A 204 -10.93 17.65 -14.83
C GLN A 204 -10.03 18.89 -14.79
N PHE A 205 -9.87 19.50 -13.61
CA PHE A 205 -8.97 20.62 -13.42
C PHE A 205 -7.53 20.27 -13.84
N LEU A 206 -7.03 19.11 -13.41
CA LEU A 206 -5.71 18.64 -13.83
C LEU A 206 -5.68 18.34 -15.34
N ALA A 207 -6.72 17.72 -15.91
CA ALA A 207 -6.76 17.45 -17.34
C ALA A 207 -6.69 18.75 -18.18
N ASP A 208 -7.38 19.80 -17.77
CA ASP A 208 -7.39 21.10 -18.46
C ASP A 208 -6.07 21.85 -18.30
N GLU A 209 -5.49 21.88 -17.10
CA GLU A 209 -4.18 22.50 -16.84
C GLU A 209 -3.06 21.86 -17.69
N TYR A 210 -3.16 20.55 -17.95
CA TYR A 210 -2.18 19.79 -18.75
C TYR A 210 -2.46 19.82 -20.26
N ARG A 211 -3.60 20.37 -20.70
CA ARG A 211 -3.95 20.50 -22.13
C ARG A 211 -3.21 21.64 -22.82
N GLU A 212 -2.72 22.64 -22.07
CA GLU A 212 -1.93 23.73 -22.65
C GLU A 212 -0.48 23.28 -22.93
N PRO A 213 0.05 23.45 -24.16
CA PRO A 213 1.37 22.95 -24.58
C PRO A 213 2.56 23.70 -23.95
N ALA A 214 2.35 24.47 -22.88
CA ALA A 214 3.31 25.43 -22.33
C ALA A 214 4.10 24.92 -21.12
N LEU A 215 3.81 23.73 -20.55
CA LEU A 215 4.60 23.19 -19.46
C LEU A 215 5.71 22.26 -19.98
N PRO A 216 7.00 22.62 -19.85
CA PRO A 216 8.08 21.71 -20.15
C PRO A 216 8.08 20.59 -19.10
N ARG A 217 7.57 19.40 -19.47
CA ARG A 217 7.79 18.12 -18.79
C ARG A 217 7.83 18.23 -17.26
N LEU A 218 6.67 18.31 -16.61
CA LEU A 218 6.47 18.27 -15.16
C LEU A 218 7.46 19.11 -14.34
N THR A 219 6.97 20.13 -13.63
CA THR A 219 7.81 20.75 -12.60
C THR A 219 8.32 19.67 -11.64
N ARG A 220 9.60 19.74 -11.28
CA ARG A 220 10.30 18.76 -10.43
C ARG A 220 9.56 18.47 -9.12
N GLN A 221 8.74 19.41 -8.66
CA GLN A 221 7.87 19.26 -7.50
C GLN A 221 6.71 18.30 -7.75
N VAL A 222 5.97 18.44 -8.86
CA VAL A 222 4.88 17.52 -9.18
C VAL A 222 5.44 16.11 -9.40
N ARG A 223 6.58 15.94 -10.11
CA ARG A 223 7.31 14.65 -10.18
C ARG A 223 7.72 14.05 -8.83
N ARG A 224 8.12 14.88 -7.85
CA ARG A 224 8.44 14.45 -6.48
C ARG A 224 7.18 14.04 -5.71
N LEU A 225 6.07 14.73 -5.94
CA LEU A 225 4.78 14.42 -5.34
C LEU A 225 4.11 13.19 -5.98
N LEU A 226 4.48 12.88 -7.23
CA LEU A 226 3.99 11.76 -8.04
C LEU A 226 4.87 10.50 -7.96
N GLY A 227 5.90 10.48 -7.09
CA GLY A 227 6.75 9.29 -6.90
C GLY A 227 7.58 8.87 -8.13
N VAL A 228 7.71 9.71 -9.16
CA VAL A 228 8.47 9.39 -10.39
C VAL A 228 9.99 9.47 -10.17
N ALA A 229 10.44 9.88 -8.98
CA ALA A 229 11.83 9.72 -8.55
C ALA A 229 11.92 9.42 -7.04
N GLY A 230 11.88 8.13 -6.69
CA GLY A 230 12.29 7.61 -5.38
C GLY A 230 11.15 7.24 -4.44
N GLU A 231 11.15 5.97 -4.06
CA GLU A 231 10.27 5.27 -3.11
C GLU A 231 8.76 5.17 -3.46
N PRO A 232 8.17 3.96 -3.51
CA PRO A 232 6.72 3.82 -3.36
C PRO A 232 6.29 4.36 -1.98
N PRO A 233 5.03 4.79 -1.79
CA PRO A 233 4.53 5.19 -0.48
C PRO A 233 4.78 4.04 0.50
N ASP A 234 5.51 4.31 1.58
CA ASP A 234 5.67 3.36 2.68
C ASP A 234 4.28 3.03 3.22
N LEU A 235 4.00 1.74 3.37
CA LEU A 235 2.88 1.28 4.19
C LEU A 235 3.07 1.89 5.59
N PRO A 236 2.00 2.32 6.27
CA PRO A 236 2.11 2.64 7.68
C PRO A 236 2.68 1.41 8.39
N SER A 237 3.87 1.56 8.98
CA SER A 237 4.42 0.57 9.89
C SER A 237 3.42 0.39 11.03
N LEU A 238 3.04 -0.84 11.33
CA LEU A 238 2.17 -1.24 12.45
C LEU A 238 2.80 -0.94 13.84
N GLU A 239 3.69 0.05 13.93
CA GLU A 239 4.41 0.45 15.14
C GLU A 239 3.97 1.82 15.69
N GLU A 240 3.09 2.57 15.01
CA GLU A 240 2.47 3.75 15.61
C GLU A 240 1.18 3.37 16.37
N VAL A 241 1.34 2.51 17.38
CA VAL A 241 0.47 2.56 18.56
C VAL A 241 1.14 3.56 19.49
N ASP A 242 0.59 4.76 19.54
CA ASP A 242 0.95 5.82 20.47
C ASP A 242 0.72 5.32 21.91
N ASP A 243 1.79 4.84 22.54
CA ASP A 243 1.85 4.58 23.98
C ASP A 243 2.23 5.91 24.66
N SER A 244 1.35 6.91 24.52
CA SER A 244 1.44 8.15 25.28
C SER A 244 0.95 7.87 26.70
N ASP A 245 1.89 7.43 27.52
CA ASP A 245 1.88 7.47 28.98
C ASP A 245 1.43 8.86 29.50
N PRO A 246 0.30 8.98 30.22
CA PRO A 246 0.04 10.18 30.99
C PRO A 246 0.73 10.00 32.35
N THR A 247 1.94 10.55 32.40
CA THR A 247 2.65 11.07 33.58
C THR A 247 1.85 11.02 34.90
N ALA A 248 2.36 10.21 35.82
CA ALA A 248 2.22 10.39 37.25
C ALA A 248 2.92 11.68 37.74
N GLU A 249 2.56 12.09 38.97
CA GLU A 249 2.96 13.28 39.78
C GLU A 249 1.91 14.41 39.74
N ASP A 250 1.37 14.95 40.84
CA ASP A 250 1.58 14.75 42.29
C ASP A 250 0.46 15.50 43.07
N ASP A 251 0.34 15.20 44.38
CA ASP A 251 -0.34 15.93 45.48
C ASP A 251 -1.89 15.99 45.50
N GLY A 252 -2.63 15.68 46.59
CA GLY A 252 -2.30 15.63 48.02
C GLY A 252 -3.26 16.53 48.81
N ALA A 253 -4.31 15.99 49.42
CA ALA A 253 -5.05 16.55 50.58
C ALA A 253 -6.20 15.59 50.99
N ALA A 254 -6.07 14.84 52.08
CA ALA A 254 -6.46 15.20 53.45
C ALA A 254 -7.84 14.62 53.85
N VAL A 255 -7.79 13.55 54.65
CA VAL A 255 -8.90 12.97 55.43
C VAL A 255 -8.91 13.67 56.80
N PRO A 256 -10.06 14.05 57.38
CA PRO A 256 -10.09 14.57 58.75
C PRO A 256 -10.25 13.43 59.77
N GLU A 257 -9.41 13.44 60.81
CA GLU A 257 -9.71 12.85 62.12
C GLU A 257 -9.96 14.00 63.12
N ASN A 258 -11.11 13.90 63.81
CA ASN A 258 -11.61 14.68 64.97
C ASN A 258 -11.96 16.17 64.79
#